data_AF-A0A8S4QZR0-F1
#
_entry.id   AF-A0A8S4QZR0-F1
#
_cell.length_a   1.000
_cell.length_b   1.000
_cell.length_c   1.000
_cell.angle_alpha   90.00
_cell.angle_beta   90.00
_cell.angle_gamma   90.00
#
_symmetry.space_group_name_H-M   'P 1'
#
loop_
_entity.id
_entity.type
_entity.pdbx_description
1 polymer ?
#
loop_
_entity_poly.entity_id
_entity_poly.type
_entity_poly.pdbx_seq_one_letter_code
_entity_poly.pdbx_strand_id
1 'polypeptide(L)'
;MTTNYIASVPKIKGRENYDEWSFAADNLLVLEGMDIYIKPTPNFEVKPVDDAKTKAKLVLTIDPSLYVHVKNTKSSAELWTTLKTMCSVFKP
;
A
#
# COMPACT_ATOMS: atom_id res chain seq x y z
N MET A 1 15.16 -1.99 -19.14
CA MET A 1 15.31 -2.75 -17.87
C MET A 1 14.21 -2.27 -16.93
N THR A 2 13.35 -3.16 -16.47
CA THR A 2 12.31 -2.79 -15.49
C THR A 2 12.97 -2.67 -14.13
N THR A 3 13.20 -1.45 -13.67
CA THR A 3 13.81 -1.21 -12.37
C THR A 3 12.81 -1.60 -11.28
N ASN A 4 13.11 -2.67 -10.54
CA ASN A 4 12.26 -3.14 -9.44
C ASN A 4 12.53 -2.32 -8.17
N TYR A 5 11.86 -1.17 -8.04
CA TYR A 5 11.97 -0.30 -6.86
C TYR A 5 11.29 -0.88 -5.61
N ILE A 6 10.50 -1.95 -5.75
CA ILE A 6 9.87 -2.67 -4.63
C ILE A 6 10.90 -3.13 -3.60
N ALA A 7 12.10 -3.55 -4.05
CA ALA A 7 13.17 -3.96 -3.14
C ALA A 7 13.74 -2.80 -2.28
N SER A 8 13.49 -1.55 -2.68
CA SER A 8 13.87 -0.35 -1.94
C SER A 8 12.84 0.05 -0.89
N VAL A 9 11.63 -0.52 -0.93
CA VAL A 9 10.60 -0.28 0.09
C VAL A 9 10.79 -1.27 1.24
N PRO A 10 10.98 -0.81 2.48
CA PRO A 10 11.09 -1.73 3.63
C PRO A 10 9.80 -2.52 3.79
N LYS A 11 9.84 -3.71 4.39
CA LYS A 11 8.58 -4.41 4.72
C LYS A 11 7.92 -3.77 5.92
N ILE A 12 6.64 -3.41 5.84
CA ILE A 12 5.90 -2.94 7.01
C ILE A 12 5.76 -4.08 8.03
N LYS A 13 6.22 -3.82 9.26
CA LYS A 13 6.11 -4.72 10.42
C LYS A 13 5.02 -4.28 11.39
N GLY A 14 4.54 -3.06 11.23
CA GLY A 14 3.45 -2.49 12.01
C GLY A 14 3.69 -1.02 12.26
N ARG A 15 3.28 -0.54 13.44
CA ARG A 15 3.38 0.87 13.82
C ARG A 15 4.81 1.42 13.80
N GLU A 16 5.79 0.62 14.21
CA GLU A 16 7.19 1.05 14.39
C GLU A 16 7.81 1.62 13.10
N ASN A 17 7.40 1.13 11.93
CA ASN A 17 7.94 1.53 10.64
C ASN A 17 6.86 1.95 9.64
N TYR A 18 5.64 2.19 10.10
CA TYR A 18 4.53 2.59 9.23
C TYR A 18 4.83 3.93 8.53
N ASP A 19 5.39 4.91 9.24
CA ASP A 19 5.67 6.24 8.66
C ASP A 19 6.67 6.14 7.50
N GLU A 20 7.81 5.50 7.75
CA GLU A 20 8.87 5.27 6.77
C GLU A 20 8.41 4.39 5.61
N TRP A 21 7.67 3.32 5.90
CA TRP A 21 7.07 2.46 4.87
C TRP A 21 6.07 3.24 4.02
N SER A 22 5.17 4.00 4.63
CA SER A 22 4.13 4.73 3.90
C SER A 22 4.74 5.79 3.00
N PHE A 23 5.80 6.45 3.45
CA PHE A 23 6.56 7.39 2.62
C PHE A 23 7.21 6.68 1.43
N ALA A 24 7.90 5.56 1.65
CA ALA A 24 8.56 4.81 0.58
C ALA A 24 7.57 4.18 -0.42
N ALA A 25 6.47 3.60 0.08
CA ALA A 25 5.43 2.99 -0.73
C ALA A 25 4.65 4.01 -1.56
N ASP A 26 4.38 5.20 -1.02
CA ASP A 26 3.74 6.31 -1.76
C ASP A 26 4.62 6.73 -2.95
N ASN A 27 5.92 6.94 -2.71
CA ASN A 27 6.87 7.33 -3.77
C ASN A 27 7.07 6.21 -4.81
N LEU A 28 7.06 4.94 -4.40
CA LEU A 28 7.07 3.80 -5.32
C LEU A 28 5.86 3.87 -6.27
N LEU A 29 4.67 4.12 -5.75
CA LEU A 29 3.47 4.21 -6.57
C LEU A 29 3.47 5.44 -7.48
N VAL A 30 4.04 6.56 -7.04
CA VAL A 30 4.23 7.76 -7.89
C VAL A 30 5.17 7.45 -9.06
N LEU A 31 6.29 6.75 -8.82
CA LEU A 31 7.21 6.34 -9.90
C LEU A 31 6.53 5.45 -10.95
N GLU A 32 5.51 4.70 -10.54
CA GLU A 32 4.78 3.79 -11.39
C GLU A 32 3.45 4.36 -11.93
N GLY A 33 3.10 5.59 -11.55
CA GLY A 33 1.84 6.24 -11.93
C GLY A 33 0.58 5.58 -11.34
N MET A 34 0.70 4.97 -10.16
CA MET A 34 -0.32 4.17 -9.48
C MET A 34 -0.80 4.78 -8.15
N ASP A 35 -0.30 5.95 -7.76
CA ASP A 35 -0.67 6.62 -6.50
C ASP A 35 -2.17 6.95 -6.41
N ILE A 36 -2.81 7.19 -7.56
CA ILE A 36 -4.25 7.45 -7.65
C ILE A 36 -5.12 6.28 -7.15
N TYR A 37 -4.61 5.05 -7.10
CA TYR A 37 -5.35 3.89 -6.57
C TYR A 37 -5.37 3.84 -5.04
N ILE A 38 -4.44 4.50 -4.36
CA ILE A 38 -4.46 4.65 -2.88
C ILE A 38 -5.09 5.97 -2.44
N LYS A 39 -5.08 6.99 -3.30
CA LYS A 39 -5.67 8.31 -3.08
C LYS A 39 -6.61 8.67 -4.25
N PRO A 40 -7.74 7.98 -4.42
CA PRO A 40 -8.63 8.21 -5.55
C PRO A 40 -9.22 9.62 -5.51
N THR A 41 -9.28 10.27 -6.68
CA THR A 41 -9.96 11.55 -6.86
C THR A 41 -11.43 11.32 -7.25
N PRO A 42 -12.34 12.30 -7.02
CA PRO A 42 -13.78 12.11 -7.25
C PRO A 42 -14.18 11.71 -8.67
N ASN A 43 -13.34 12.00 -9.66
CA ASN A 43 -13.55 11.68 -11.07
C ASN A 43 -12.68 10.52 -11.57
N PHE A 44 -12.04 9.78 -10.68
CA PHE A 44 -11.18 8.67 -11.06
C PHE A 44 -12.00 7.41 -11.35
N GLU A 45 -11.91 6.92 -12.58
CA GLU A 45 -12.42 5.61 -12.94
C GLU A 45 -11.39 4.53 -12.60
N VAL A 46 -11.71 3.71 -11.60
CA VAL A 46 -10.84 2.63 -11.16
C VAL A 46 -10.76 1.56 -12.25
N LYS A 47 -9.58 1.39 -12.84
CA LYS A 47 -9.30 0.26 -13.73
C LYS A 47 -9.00 -0.99 -12.90
N PRO A 48 -9.83 -2.04 -12.94
CA PRO A 48 -9.68 -3.20 -12.04
C PRO A 48 -8.32 -3.90 -12.15
N VAL A 49 -7.75 -3.96 -13.36
CA VAL A 49 -6.46 -4.59 -13.62
C VAL A 49 -5.32 -3.82 -12.95
N ASP A 50 -5.34 -2.51 -13.01
CA ASP A 50 -4.28 -1.66 -12.46
C ASP A 50 -4.44 -1.47 -10.95
N ASP A 51 -5.67 -1.46 -10.42
CA ASP A 51 -5.92 -1.55 -8.98
C ASP A 51 -5.41 -2.88 -8.42
N ALA A 52 -5.70 -4.01 -9.09
CA ALA A 52 -5.20 -5.31 -8.66
C ALA A 52 -3.66 -5.38 -8.67
N LYS A 53 -3.00 -4.78 -9.67
CA LYS A 53 -1.54 -4.65 -9.70
C LYS A 53 -1.02 -3.80 -8.54
N THR A 54 -1.63 -2.63 -8.31
CA THR A 54 -1.23 -1.72 -7.23
C THR A 54 -1.33 -2.42 -5.87
N LYS A 55 -2.46 -3.09 -5.63
CA LYS A 55 -2.67 -3.92 -4.44
C LYS A 55 -1.62 -5.01 -4.31
N ALA A 56 -1.34 -5.76 -5.38
CA ALA A 56 -0.33 -6.81 -5.35
C ALA A 56 1.06 -6.27 -4.97
N LYS A 57 1.45 -5.12 -5.52
CA LYS A 57 2.73 -4.47 -5.18
C LYS A 57 2.79 -4.06 -3.71
N LEU A 58 1.73 -3.44 -3.19
CA LEU A 58 1.64 -3.10 -1.77
C LEU A 58 1.76 -4.35 -0.91
N VAL A 59 1.06 -5.43 -1.24
CA VAL A 59 1.14 -6.71 -0.49
C VAL A 59 2.56 -7.27 -0.44
N LEU A 60 3.36 -7.14 -1.51
CA LEU A 60 4.75 -7.58 -1.52
C LEU A 60 5.66 -6.80 -0.55
N THR A 61 5.24 -5.59 -0.16
CA THR A 61 5.91 -4.75 0.83
C THR A 61 5.36 -4.95 2.25
N ILE A 62 4.45 -5.90 2.48
CA ILE A 62 3.87 -6.19 3.80
C ILE A 62 4.56 -7.41 4.41
N ASP A 63 4.87 -7.34 5.71
CA ASP A 63 5.34 -8.51 6.42
C ASP A 63 4.23 -9.58 6.53
N PRO A 64 4.52 -10.87 6.28
CA PRO A 64 3.52 -11.94 6.33
C PRO A 64 2.73 -12.01 7.64
N SER A 65 3.28 -11.55 8.77
CA SER A 65 2.56 -11.47 10.05
C SER A 65 1.31 -10.60 9.98
N LEU A 66 1.28 -9.61 9.08
CA LEU A 66 0.15 -8.68 8.92
C LEU A 66 -0.89 -9.15 7.89
N TYR A 67 -0.64 -10.22 7.14
CA TYR A 67 -1.55 -10.70 6.10
C TYR A 67 -2.95 -11.02 6.62
N VAL A 68 -3.07 -11.47 7.87
CA VAL A 68 -4.37 -11.75 8.51
C VAL A 68 -5.29 -10.51 8.53
N HIS A 69 -4.71 -9.31 8.61
CA HIS A 69 -5.44 -8.04 8.67
C HIS A 69 -5.82 -7.50 7.28
N VAL A 70 -5.03 -7.81 6.25
CA VAL A 70 -5.21 -7.24 4.89
C VAL A 70 -5.75 -8.23 3.87
N LYS A 71 -5.79 -9.54 4.15
CA LYS A 71 -6.20 -10.59 3.20
C LYS A 71 -7.61 -10.41 2.62
N ASN A 72 -8.50 -9.76 3.36
CA ASN A 72 -9.89 -9.56 2.97
C ASN A 72 -10.14 -8.25 2.20
N THR A 73 -9.12 -7.39 2.07
CA THR A 73 -9.24 -6.10 1.39
C THR A 73 -9.53 -6.31 -0.09
N LYS A 74 -10.43 -5.51 -0.68
CA LYS A 74 -10.84 -5.69 -2.08
C LYS A 74 -10.08 -4.79 -3.05
N SER A 75 -9.68 -3.60 -2.58
CA SER A 75 -8.98 -2.59 -3.40
C SER A 75 -7.69 -2.09 -2.73
N SER A 76 -6.81 -1.47 -3.51
CA SER A 76 -5.58 -0.84 -3.00
C SER A 76 -5.88 0.25 -1.96
N ALA A 77 -6.92 1.06 -2.20
CA ALA A 77 -7.35 2.10 -1.25
C ALA A 77 -7.81 1.52 0.09
N GLU A 78 -8.55 0.42 0.05
CA GLU A 78 -9.02 -0.29 1.24
C GLU A 78 -7.82 -0.85 2.01
N LEU A 79 -6.90 -1.53 1.32
CA LEU A 79 -5.67 -2.05 1.92
C LEU A 79 -4.83 -0.96 2.59
N TRP A 80 -4.62 0.17 1.90
CA TRP A 80 -3.88 1.32 2.43
C TRP A 80 -4.56 1.88 3.69
N THR A 81 -5.88 2.03 3.66
CA THR A 81 -6.67 2.55 4.78
C THR A 81 -6.67 1.59 5.96
N THR A 82 -6.76 0.28 5.74
CA THR A 82 -6.66 -0.75 6.78
C THR A 82 -5.29 -0.68 7.48
N LEU A 83 -4.19 -0.60 6.73
CA LEU A 83 -2.84 -0.50 7.29
C LEU A 83 -2.67 0.80 8.08
N LYS A 84 -3.12 1.93 7.53
CA LYS A 84 -3.14 3.23 8.21
C LYS A 84 -3.88 3.16 9.54
N THR A 85 -5.08 2.60 9.52
CA THR A 85 -5.94 2.48 10.71
C THR A 85 -5.31 1.57 11.75
N MET A 86 -4.81 0.40 11.35
CA MET A 86 -4.13 -0.53 12.25
C MET A 86 -2.91 0.12 12.93
N CYS A 87 -2.15 0.93 12.19
CA CYS A 87 -0.96 1.61 12.70
C CYS A 87 -1.29 2.91 13.46
N SER A 88 -2.45 3.53 13.23
CA SER A 88 -2.88 4.77 13.90
C SER A 88 -3.72 4.55 15.16
N VAL A 89 -4.43 3.43 15.29
CA VAL A 89 -5.42 3.18 16.37
C VAL A 89 -4.79 2.94 17.75
N PHE A 90 -3.48 2.76 17.86
CA PHE A 90 -2.79 2.68 19.16
C PHE A 90 -2.31 4.04 19.70
N LYS A 91 -3.18 5.06 19.70
CA LYS A 91 -2.90 6.28 20.46
C LYS A 91 -3.52 6.11 21.87
N PRO A 92 -2.70 6.14 22.95
CA PRO A 92 -3.20 6.02 24.32
C PRO A 92 -4.15 7.17 24.70
#